data_AF-A0A8X6UGL2-F1
#
_entry.id   AF-A0A8X6UGL2-F1
#
_cell.length_a   1.000
_cell.length_b   1.000
_cell.length_c   1.000
_cell.angle_alpha   90.00
_cell.angle_beta   90.00
_cell.angle_gamma   90.00
#
_symmetry.space_group_name_H-M   'P 1'
#
loop_
_entity.id
_entity.type
_entity.pdbx_description
1 polymer ?
#
loop_
_entity_poly.entity_id
_entity_poly.type
_entity_poly.pdbx_seq_one_letter_code
_entity_poly.pdbx_strand_id
1 'polypeptide(L)'
;TAFKLYLGLSPVVSNWSPAADEFSLLLDSNPLTEFVELPEGHHMLKYCNILAGVIRGALEMVQMEVQAWFVQDQLKGDNSTELRVKFIRRLEEAVPVGED
;
A
#
# COMPACT_ATOMS: atom_id res chain seq x y z
N THR A 1 8.92 -5.92 10.92
CA THR A 1 8.41 -5.25 9.70
C THR A 1 7.33 -4.26 10.09
N ALA A 2 7.08 -3.21 9.29
CA ALA A 2 6.13 -2.14 9.64
C ALA A 2 4.71 -2.68 9.92
N PHE A 3 4.20 -3.58 9.07
CA PHE A 3 2.90 -4.20 9.27
C PHE A 3 2.79 -4.99 10.58
N LYS A 4 3.85 -5.70 10.99
CA LYS A 4 3.84 -6.46 12.25
C LYS A 4 3.76 -5.53 13.45
N LEU A 5 4.41 -4.37 13.38
CA LEU A 5 4.43 -3.36 14.43
C LEU A 5 3.07 -2.66 14.56
N TYR A 6 2.47 -2.21 13.46
CA TYR A 6 1.27 -1.37 13.48
C TYR A 6 -0.05 -2.13 13.38
N LEU A 7 -0.07 -3.31 12.75
CA LEU A 7 -1.28 -4.08 12.49
C LEU A 7 -1.18 -5.54 12.96
N GLY A 8 -0.06 -5.94 13.54
CA GLY A 8 0.12 -7.31 14.05
C GLY A 8 0.25 -8.40 12.98
N LEU A 9 0.25 -8.05 11.68
CA LEU A 9 0.28 -8.98 10.54
C LEU A 9 1.61 -8.93 9.78
N SER A 10 1.90 -9.98 9.01
CA SER A 10 3.09 -10.07 8.16
C SER A 10 2.67 -10.39 6.72
N PRO A 11 2.58 -9.38 5.83
CA PRO A 11 2.20 -9.64 4.44
C PRO A 11 3.29 -10.42 3.73
N VAL A 12 2.88 -11.25 2.76
CA VAL A 12 3.83 -11.91 1.85
C VAL A 12 4.17 -10.93 0.72
N VAL A 13 5.46 -10.72 0.49
CA VAL A 13 5.94 -9.93 -0.66
C VAL A 13 6.03 -10.85 -1.87
N SER A 14 5.35 -10.50 -2.96
CA SER A 14 5.29 -11.33 -4.17
C SER A 14 5.17 -10.49 -5.44
N ASN A 15 4.99 -11.15 -6.58
CA ASN A 15 4.65 -10.55 -7.87
C ASN A 15 5.62 -9.44 -8.32
N TRP A 16 6.91 -9.57 -8.05
CA TRP A 16 7.91 -8.60 -8.48
C TRP A 16 7.87 -8.36 -10.00
N SER A 17 7.90 -7.10 -10.41
CA SER A 17 8.10 -6.76 -11.83
C SER A 17 9.51 -7.19 -12.27
N PRO A 18 9.71 -7.52 -13.56
CA PRO A 18 11.05 -7.80 -14.09
C PRO A 18 12.05 -6.65 -13.90
N ALA A 19 11.57 -5.41 -13.84
CA ALA A 19 12.39 -4.22 -13.60
C ALA A 19 12.73 -3.99 -12.11
N ALA A 20 12.19 -4.83 -11.21
CA ALA A 20 12.33 -4.73 -9.75
C ALA A 20 11.89 -3.37 -9.16
N ASP A 21 11.03 -2.64 -9.89
CA ASP A 21 10.46 -1.36 -9.49
C ASP A 21 9.04 -1.50 -8.92
N GLU A 22 8.49 -2.71 -8.87
CA GLU A 22 7.12 -2.94 -8.43
C GLU A 22 6.98 -4.31 -7.77
N PHE A 23 6.18 -4.39 -6.71
CA PHE A 23 5.88 -5.63 -5.99
C PHE A 23 4.48 -5.57 -5.37
N SER A 24 4.00 -6.72 -4.92
CA SER A 24 2.73 -6.84 -4.21
C SER A 24 2.93 -7.24 -2.75
N LEU A 25 2.09 -6.69 -1.88
CA LEU A 25 1.88 -7.13 -0.51
C LEU A 25 0.58 -7.93 -0.47
N LEU A 26 0.67 -9.23 -0.18
CA LEU A 26 -0.48 -10.10 0.00
C LEU A 26 -0.84 -10.18 1.48
N LEU A 27 -2.07 -9.78 1.80
CA LEU A 27 -2.62 -9.82 3.16
C LEU A 27 -3.64 -10.97 3.22
N ASP A 28 -3.21 -12.12 3.74
CA ASP A 28 -4.08 -13.30 3.90
C ASP A 28 -5.14 -13.08 4.99
N SER A 29 -4.76 -12.36 6.05
CA SER A 29 -5.67 -11.86 7.07
C SER A 29 -5.46 -10.36 7.26
N ASN A 30 -6.56 -9.61 7.19
CA ASN A 30 -6.56 -8.17 7.39
C ASN A 30 -7.43 -7.84 8.62
N PRO A 31 -6.83 -7.45 9.77
CA PRO A 31 -7.59 -7.16 10.98
C PRO A 31 -8.50 -5.94 10.82
N LEU A 32 -8.24 -5.06 9.84
CA LEU A 32 -9.09 -3.90 9.59
C LEU A 32 -10.43 -4.27 8.97
N THR A 33 -10.52 -5.43 8.31
CA THR A 33 -11.74 -5.92 7.65
C THR A 33 -12.40 -7.03 8.44
N GLU A 34 -11.90 -7.35 9.64
CA GLU A 34 -12.51 -8.33 10.52
C GLU A 34 -13.92 -7.85 10.90
N PHE A 35 -14.92 -8.68 10.63
CA PHE A 35 -16.35 -8.38 10.85
C PHE A 35 -16.92 -7.23 10.00
N VAL A 36 -16.25 -6.84 8.92
CA VAL A 36 -16.75 -5.84 7.97
C VAL A 36 -17.44 -6.54 6.80
N GLU A 37 -18.62 -6.07 6.43
CA GLU A 37 -19.32 -6.45 5.20
C GLU A 37 -19.70 -5.17 4.44
N LEU A 38 -19.47 -5.14 3.13
CA LEU A 38 -19.84 -3.99 2.31
C LEU A 38 -21.33 -4.03 1.99
N PRO A 39 -22.08 -2.94 2.26
CA PRO A 39 -23.47 -2.85 1.83
C PRO A 39 -23.59 -2.88 0.30
N GLU A 40 -24.77 -3.29 -0.18
CA GLU A 40 -25.10 -3.17 -1.60
C GLU A 40 -24.87 -1.72 -2.11
N GLY A 41 -24.46 -1.60 -3.37
CA GLY A 41 -24.15 -0.32 -4.00
C GLY A 41 -22.77 0.28 -3.66
N HIS A 42 -22.03 -0.27 -2.69
CA HIS A 42 -20.72 0.25 -2.26
C HIS A 42 -19.50 -0.48 -2.87
N HIS A 43 -19.69 -1.21 -3.97
CA HIS A 43 -18.62 -1.97 -4.65
C HIS A 43 -17.41 -1.12 -5.07
N MET A 44 -17.58 0.20 -5.25
CA MET A 44 -16.49 1.12 -5.56
C MET A 44 -15.66 1.55 -4.33
N LEU A 45 -16.18 1.37 -3.10
CA LEU A 45 -15.47 1.72 -1.88
C LEU A 45 -14.18 0.90 -1.77
N LYS A 46 -13.07 1.57 -1.46
CA LYS A 46 -11.80 0.91 -1.10
C LYS A 46 -11.64 1.06 0.40
N TYR A 47 -12.17 0.11 1.16
CA TYR A 47 -12.31 0.24 2.62
C TYR A 47 -10.96 0.51 3.31
N CYS A 48 -9.93 -0.26 2.95
CA CYS A 48 -8.58 -0.12 3.49
C CYS A 48 -7.67 0.84 2.70
N ASN A 49 -8.21 1.76 1.88
CA ASN A 49 -7.38 2.67 1.06
C ASN A 49 -6.44 3.56 1.87
N ILE A 50 -6.71 3.74 3.17
CA ILE A 50 -5.79 4.38 4.11
C ILE A 50 -4.40 3.72 4.11
N LEU A 51 -4.30 2.39 3.93
CA LEU A 51 -3.01 1.69 3.89
C LEU A 51 -2.16 2.12 2.69
N ALA A 52 -2.78 2.30 1.52
CA ALA A 52 -2.10 2.84 0.36
C ALA A 52 -1.59 4.26 0.63
N GLY A 53 -2.42 5.10 1.28
CA GLY A 53 -2.03 6.45 1.69
C GLY A 53 -0.83 6.46 2.65
N VAL A 54 -0.86 5.62 3.68
CA VAL A 54 0.22 5.49 4.68
C VAL A 54 1.53 5.06 4.03
N ILE A 55 1.51 4.07 3.12
CA ILE A 55 2.72 3.63 2.42
C ILE A 55 3.32 4.77 1.59
N ARG A 56 2.49 5.48 0.81
CA ARG A 56 2.96 6.60 -0.01
C ARG A 56 3.57 7.69 0.87
N GLY A 57 2.85 8.14 1.90
CA GLY A 57 3.34 9.19 2.79
C GLY A 57 4.61 8.78 3.54
N ALA A 58 4.68 7.55 4.06
CA ALA A 58 5.87 7.07 4.76
C ALA A 58 7.10 6.99 3.85
N LEU A 59 6.93 6.55 2.59
CA LEU A 59 8.02 6.46 1.62
C LEU A 59 8.42 7.83 1.07
N GLU A 60 7.48 8.76 0.93
CA GLU A 60 7.75 10.14 0.57
C GLU A 60 8.68 10.83 1.60
N MET A 61 8.45 10.58 2.90
CA MET A 61 9.30 11.10 3.99
C MET A 61 10.75 10.56 3.98
N VAL A 62 11.01 9.51 3.21
CA VAL A 62 12.36 8.96 2.98
C VAL A 62 12.76 9.07 1.50
N GLN A 63 12.31 10.16 0.87
CA GLN A 63 12.69 10.56 -0.48
C GLN A 63 12.38 9.53 -1.58
N MET A 64 11.33 8.72 -1.41
CA MET A 64 10.86 7.76 -2.42
C MET A 64 9.44 8.11 -2.87
N GLU A 65 9.31 8.57 -4.11
CA GLU A 65 7.99 8.68 -4.73
C GLU A 65 7.52 7.29 -5.16
N VAL A 66 6.36 6.89 -4.67
CA VAL A 66 5.73 5.61 -5.02
C VAL A 66 4.26 5.77 -5.35
N GLN A 67 3.73 4.87 -6.17
CA GLN A 67 2.31 4.59 -6.26
C GLN A 67 1.98 3.38 -5.39
N ALA A 68 0.84 3.42 -4.70
CA ALA A 68 0.30 2.27 -3.97
C ALA A 68 -1.20 2.17 -4.20
N TRP A 69 -1.71 0.97 -4.53
CA TRP A 69 -3.14 0.75 -4.81
C TRP A 69 -3.54 -0.71 -4.60
N PHE A 70 -4.81 -0.93 -4.24
CA PHE A 70 -5.38 -2.26 -4.16
C PHE A 70 -5.64 -2.82 -5.56
N VAL A 71 -5.21 -4.06 -5.79
CA VAL A 71 -5.48 -4.86 -6.99
C VAL A 71 -6.59 -5.85 -6.72
N GLN A 72 -6.60 -6.44 -5.52
CA GLN A 72 -7.62 -7.37 -5.03
C GLN A 72 -8.06 -6.97 -3.62
N ASP A 73 -9.34 -7.18 -3.32
CA ASP A 73 -9.96 -6.85 -2.04
C ASP A 73 -10.97 -7.93 -1.64
N GLN A 74 -10.70 -8.65 -0.55
CA GLN A 74 -11.60 -9.70 -0.05
C GLN A 74 -13.00 -9.16 0.30
N LEU A 75 -13.12 -7.89 0.70
CA LEU A 75 -14.44 -7.28 0.94
C LEU A 75 -15.28 -7.13 -0.32
N LYS A 76 -14.67 -7.25 -1.50
CA LYS A 76 -15.32 -7.22 -2.81
C LYS A 76 -15.51 -8.61 -3.41
N GLY A 77 -15.18 -9.66 -2.67
CA GLY A 77 -15.30 -11.05 -3.11
C GLY A 77 -14.06 -11.61 -3.81
N ASP A 78 -12.93 -10.90 -3.82
CA ASP A 78 -11.66 -11.47 -4.28
C ASP A 78 -11.13 -12.53 -3.31
N ASN A 79 -10.25 -13.42 -3.79
CA ASN A 79 -9.69 -14.50 -2.97
C ASN A 79 -8.71 -14.00 -1.90
N SER A 80 -8.06 -12.87 -2.12
CA SER A 80 -7.03 -12.29 -1.27
C SER A 80 -7.10 -10.77 -1.29
N THR A 81 -6.48 -10.13 -0.30
CA THR A 81 -6.24 -8.69 -0.34
C THR A 81 -4.84 -8.46 -0.87
N GLU A 82 -4.73 -7.80 -2.04
CA GLU A 82 -3.46 -7.49 -2.70
C GLU A 82 -3.27 -5.99 -2.80
N LEU A 83 -2.18 -5.50 -2.20
CA LEU A 83 -1.76 -4.10 -2.27
C LEU A 83 -0.48 -4.00 -3.09
N ARG A 84 -0.58 -3.37 -4.26
CA ARG A 84 0.54 -3.14 -5.17
C ARG A 84 1.30 -1.88 -4.75
N VAL A 85 2.62 -1.93 -4.84
CA VAL A 85 3.51 -0.78 -4.62
C VAL A 85 4.47 -0.67 -5.79
N LYS A 86 4.51 0.50 -6.43
CA LYS A 86 5.40 0.82 -7.54
C LYS A 86 6.29 1.99 -7.19
N PHE A 87 7.59 1.79 -7.28
CA PHE A 87 8.58 2.86 -7.24
C PHE A 87 8.49 3.73 -8.50
N ILE A 88 8.43 5.04 -8.32
CA ILE A 88 8.35 6.01 -9.42
C ILE A 88 9.72 6.66 -9.63
N ARG A 89 10.26 7.28 -8.58
CA ARG A 89 11.57 7.94 -8.60
C ARG A 89 12.05 8.24 -7.18
N ARG A 90 13.33 8.59 -7.07
CA ARG A 90 13.84 9.28 -5.88
C ARG A 90 13.45 10.75 -5.94
N LEU A 91 13.09 11.31 -4.80
CA LEU A 91 12.89 12.73 -4.65
C LEU A 91 14.25 13.38 -4.41
N GLU A 92 14.47 14.52 -5.06
CA GLU A 92 15.64 15.36 -4.79
C GLU A 92 15.28 16.34 -3.68
N GLU A 93 16.17 16.51 -2.71
CA GLU A 93 16.02 17.57 -1.71
C GLU A 93 16.19 18.92 -2.41
N ALA A 94 15.16 19.74 -2.38
CA ALA A 94 15.28 21.13 -2.77
C ALA A 94 16.08 21.85 -1.67
N VAL A 95 17.37 22.09 -1.91
CA VAL A 95 18.15 23.01 -1.06
C VAL A 95 17.54 24.41 -1.26
N PRO A 96 17.12 25.12 -0.20
CA PRO A 96 16.62 26.48 -0.34
C PRO A 96 17.68 27.36 -1.01
N VAL A 97 17.26 28.17 -1.99
CA VAL A 97 18.15 29.14 -2.64
C VAL A 97 18.58 30.17 -1.58
N GLY A 98 19.80 30.06 -1.06
CA GLY A 98 20.33 31.06 -0.11
C GLY A 98 21.44 30.64 0.85
N GLU A 99 21.89 29.39 0.91
CA GLU A 99 23.08 29.02 1.69
C GLU A 99 24.26 28.69 0.76
N ASP A 100 24.97 29.75 0.35
CA ASP A 100 26.40 29.72 -0.01
C ASP A 100 27.23 30.12 1.24
#